data_AF-T0IAP4-F1
#
_entry.id   AF-T0IAP4-F1
#
_cell.length_a   1.000
_cell.length_b   1.000
_cell.length_c   1.000
_cell.angle_alpha   90.00
_cell.angle_beta   90.00
_cell.angle_gamma   90.00
#
_symmetry.space_group_name_H-M   'P 1'
#
loop_
_entity.id
_entity.type
_entity.pdbx_description
1 polymer ?
#
loop_
_entity_poly.entity_id
_entity_poly.type
_entity_poly.pdbx_seq_one_letter_code
_entity_poly.pdbx_strand_id
1 'polypeptide(L)' 'MSQEELAHVAALDRSYVGRVERGEHNLTVVSLIKLCRALRCDIATLGQGLPVGQPTVLD' A
#
# COMPACT_ATOMS: atom_id res chain seq x y z
N MET A 1 -12.50 -2.55 -8.78
CA MET A 1 -11.20 -3.12 -9.18
C MET A 1 -10.91 -4.30 -8.27
N SER A 2 -10.61 -5.48 -8.83
CA SER A 2 -10.16 -6.62 -8.03
C SER A 2 -8.71 -6.44 -7.55
N GLN A 3 -8.26 -7.20 -6.55
CA GLN A 3 -6.85 -7.15 -6.10
C GLN A 3 -5.89 -7.58 -7.22
N GLU A 4 -6.31 -8.54 -8.05
CA GLU A 4 -5.56 -8.99 -9.22
C GLU A 4 -5.43 -7.88 -10.27
N GLU A 5 -6.53 -7.18 -10.55
CA GLU A 5 -6.57 -6.04 -11.45
C GLU A 5 -5.71 -4.88 -10.91
N LEU A 6 -5.79 -4.57 -9.61
CA LEU A 6 -4.96 -3.55 -8.96
C LEU A 6 -3.46 -3.88 -9.07
N ALA A 7 -3.09 -5.11 -8.73
CA ALA A 7 -1.71 -5.57 -8.80
C ALA A 7 -1.18 -5.46 -10.25
N HIS A 8 -1.99 -5.89 -11.22
CA HIS A 8 -1.65 -5.77 -12.64
C HIS A 8 -1.42 -4.32 -13.06
N VAL A 9 -2.38 -3.43 -12.78
CA VAL A 9 -2.28 -2.00 -13.14
C VAL A 9 -1.13 -1.29 -12.42
N ALA A 10 -0.85 -1.66 -11.17
CA ALA A 10 0.25 -1.10 -10.39
C ALA A 10 1.62 -1.70 -10.76
N ALA A 11 1.69 -2.69 -11.65
CA ALA A 11 2.89 -3.47 -11.93
C ALA A 11 3.53 -4.01 -10.64
N LEU A 12 2.71 -4.68 -9.83
CA LEU A 12 3.05 -5.35 -8.58
C LEU A 12 2.57 -6.80 -8.61
N ASP A 13 3.19 -7.64 -7.79
CA ASP A 13 2.74 -9.01 -7.60
C ASP A 13 1.43 -9.04 -6.79
N ARG A 14 0.47 -9.87 -7.20
CA ARG A 14 -0.83 -10.01 -6.52
C ARG A 14 -0.67 -10.44 -5.07
N SER A 15 0.24 -11.37 -4.79
CA SER A 15 0.52 -11.88 -3.44
C SER A 15 1.22 -10.81 -2.59
N TYR A 16 2.05 -9.97 -3.19
CA TYR A 16 2.60 -8.79 -2.52
C TYR A 16 1.52 -7.80 -2.09
N VAL A 17 0.60 -7.44 -2.99
CA VAL A 17 -0.54 -6.55 -2.66
C VAL A 17 -1.37 -7.15 -1.52
N GLY A 18 -1.66 -8.45 -1.56
CA GLY A 18 -2.40 -9.11 -0.49
C GLY A 18 -1.68 -9.15 0.86
N ARG A 19 -0.36 -9.34 0.89
CA ARG A 19 0.42 -9.26 2.14
C ARG A 19 0.42 -7.86 2.73
N VAL A 20 0.49 -6.84 1.88
CA VAL A 20 0.40 -5.43 2.30
C VAL A 20 -0.95 -5.14 2.97
N GLU A 21 -2.06 -5.55 2.35
CA GLU A 21 -3.41 -5.30 2.89
C GLU A 21 -3.64 -5.96 4.26
N ARG A 22 -3.01 -7.11 4.51
CA ARG A 22 -3.07 -7.81 5.80
C ARG A 22 -2.07 -7.30 6.84
N GLY A 23 -1.21 -6.34 6.48
CA GLY A 23 -0.16 -5.83 7.38
C GLY A 23 1.03 -6.79 7.56
N GLU A 24 1.14 -7.83 6.74
CA GLU A 24 2.23 -8.81 6.79
C GLU A 24 3.52 -8.28 6.12
N HIS A 25 3.42 -7.20 5.35
CA HIS A 25 4.55 -6.58 4.67
C HIS A 25 4.44 -5.07 4.63
N ASN A 26 5.51 -4.39 5.03
CA ASN A 26 5.61 -2.93 4.94
C ASN A 26 5.77 -2.48 3.48
N LEU A 27 5.01 -1.46 3.07
CA LEU A 27 5.17 -0.85 1.77
C LEU A 27 6.46 -0.06 1.69
N THR A 28 7.15 -0.16 0.54
CA THR A 28 8.13 0.87 0.19
C THR A 28 7.38 2.09 -0.36
N VAL A 29 7.99 3.27 -0.29
CA VAL A 29 7.43 4.49 -0.90
C VAL A 29 7.19 4.30 -2.41
N VAL A 30 8.08 3.58 -3.10
CA VAL A 30 7.93 3.28 -4.53
C VAL A 30 6.68 2.43 -4.80
N SER A 31 6.46 1.39 -4.02
CA SER A 31 5.26 0.54 -4.12
C SER A 31 3.99 1.34 -3.82
N LEU A 32 4.03 2.23 -2.83
CA LEU A 32 2.92 3.12 -2.49
C LEU A 32 2.58 4.06 -3.66
N ILE A 33 3.58 4.70 -4.27
CA ILE A 33 3.38 5.57 -5.45
C ILE A 33 2.73 4.81 -6.61
N LYS A 34 3.15 3.57 -6.86
CA LYS A 34 2.55 2.71 -7.89
C LYS A 34 1.07 2.43 -7.62
N LEU A 35 0.73 2.07 -6.38
CA LEU A 35 -0.66 1.83 -5.95
C LEU A 35 -1.50 3.10 -6.06
N CYS A 36 -0.99 4.25 -5.62
CA CYS A 36 -1.65 5.54 -5.75
C CYS A 36 -1.98 5.85 -7.22
N ARG A 37 -1.01 5.68 -8.14
CA ARG A 37 -1.22 5.88 -9.58
C ARG A 37 -2.29 4.94 -10.14
N ALA A 38 -2.25 3.66 -9.79
CA ALA A 38 -3.25 2.68 -10.21
C ALA A 38 -4.66 3.03 -9.71
N LEU A 39 -4.77 3.55 -8.49
CA LEU A 39 -6.01 4.00 -7.86
C LEU A 39 -6.45 5.41 -8.29
N ARG A 40 -5.65 6.11 -9.13
CA ARG A 40 -5.87 7.52 -9.50
C ARG A 40 -5.97 8.44 -8.27
N CYS A 41 -5.16 8.14 -7.26
CA CYS A 41 -5.02 8.90 -6.02
C CYS A 41 -3.65 9.59 -6.02
N ASP A 42 -3.60 10.82 -5.49
CA ASP A 42 -2.33 11.49 -5.23
C ASP A 42 -1.77 11.03 -3.88
N ILE A 43 -0.50 10.62 -3.86
CA ILE A 43 0.16 10.20 -2.61
C ILE A 43 0.18 11.32 -1.56
N ALA A 44 0.13 12.58 -1.98
CA ALA A 44 0.08 13.73 -1.07
C ALA A 44 -1.22 13.76 -0.22
N THR A 45 -2.31 13.15 -0.69
CA THR A 45 -3.59 13.15 0.05
C THR A 45 -3.66 12.07 1.11
N LEU A 46 -2.86 11.00 0.99
CA LEU A 46 -2.86 9.88 1.93
C LEU A 46 -2.27 10.20 3.30
N GLY A 47 -1.48 11.26 3.44
CA GLY A 47 -0.91 11.66 4.73
C GLY A 47 -1.93 12.24 5.72
N GLN A 48 -3.14 12.56 5.27
CA GLN A 48 -4.16 13.16 6.12
C GLN A 48 -4.90 12.09 6.93
N GLY A 49 -4.77 12.15 8.26
CA GLY A 49 -5.50 11.24 9.16
C GLY A 49 -4.91 9.84 9.28
N LEU A 50 -3.64 9.63 8.86
CA LEU A 50 -2.96 8.38 9.17
C LEU A 50 -2.85 8.23 10.69
N PRO A 51 -3.18 7.05 11.26
CA PRO A 51 -3.00 6.82 12.67
C PRO A 51 -1.51 6.98 12.99
N VAL A 52 -1.21 7.68 14.08
CA VAL A 52 0.14 7.67 14.64
C VAL A 52 0.39 6.21 15.02
N GLY A 53 1.36 5.57 14.37
CA GLY A 53 1.68 4.17 14.64
C GLY A 53 1.88 3.99 16.14
N GLN A 54 1.21 3.00 16.73
CA GLN A 54 1.56 2.60 18.09
C GLN A 54 3.03 2.20 18.06
N PRO A 55 3.86 2.65 19.03
CA PRO A 55 5.22 2.17 19.12
C PRO A 55 5.18 0.65 19.10
N THR A 56 5.76 0.04 18.06
CA THR A 56 5.96 -1.40 18.07
C THR A 56 6.82 -1.66 19.30
N VAL A 57 6.25 -2.34 20.31
CA VAL A 57 7.06 -2.90 21.39
C VAL A 57 7.99 -3.87 20.69
N LEU A 58 9.27 -3.48 20.61
CA LEU A 58 10.32 -4.38 20.19
C LEU A 58 10.47 -5.37 21.34
N ASP A 59 9.88 -6.54 21.18
CA ASP A 59 10.13 -7.70 22.05
C ASP A 59 11.60 -8.15 21.94
#